data_AF-A0A4R9WPV2-F1
#
_entry.id   AF-A0A4R9WPV2-F1
#
_cell.length_a   1.000
_cell.length_b   1.000
_cell.length_c   1.000
_cell.angle_alpha   90.00
_cell.angle_beta   90.00
_cell.angle_gamma   90.00
#
_symmetry.space_group_name_H-M   'P 1'
#
loop_
_entity.id
_entity.type
_entity.pdbx_description
1 polymer ?
#
loop_
_entity_poly.entity_id
_entity_poly.type
_entity_poly.pdbx_seq_one_letter_code
_entity_poly.pdbx_strand_id
1 'polypeptide(L)'
;MQNSRSDWAFSTTHQRELFDRRIAYPRGRVVGGSGILNYMVYIRGNSGDYDQWAQFGNHGWSCDDVLPYFIRAEANATIHNEYHGREDRLASRSMRTDTHAIPSTRSPCSPWFWPGAGCRAIGLLSR
;
A
#
# COMPACT_ATOMS: atom_id res chain seq x y z
N MET A 1 -14.20 -10.22 7.78
CA MET A 1 -14.43 -8.75 7.79
C MET A 1 -15.61 -8.39 6.92
N GLN A 2 -15.60 -8.75 5.64
CA GLN A 2 -16.73 -8.52 4.73
C GLN A 2 -17.97 -9.33 5.18
N ASN A 3 -19.15 -8.71 5.11
CA ASN A 3 -20.44 -9.30 5.52
C ASN A 3 -20.49 -9.79 6.98
N SER A 4 -19.82 -9.06 7.87
CA SER A 4 -19.87 -9.29 9.32
C SER A 4 -20.77 -8.26 10.01
N ARG A 5 -21.09 -8.46 11.30
CA ARG A 5 -21.85 -7.47 12.10
C ARG A 5 -21.21 -6.07 12.11
N SER A 6 -19.90 -6.02 11.95
CA SER A 6 -19.11 -4.79 11.91
C SER A 6 -19.08 -4.14 10.53
N ASP A 7 -19.73 -4.72 9.52
CA ASP A 7 -19.81 -4.23 8.15
C ASP A 7 -21.24 -3.80 7.83
N TRP A 8 -21.40 -2.70 7.09
CA TRP A 8 -22.70 -2.31 6.53
C TRP A 8 -23.19 -3.26 5.43
N ALA A 9 -22.30 -4.10 4.89
CA ALA A 9 -22.60 -5.11 3.88
C ALA A 9 -23.24 -4.54 2.61
N PHE A 10 -22.79 -3.34 2.19
CA PHE A 10 -23.23 -2.76 0.92
C PHE A 10 -22.74 -3.59 -0.26
N SER A 11 -23.49 -3.50 -1.35
CA SER A 11 -23.14 -4.10 -2.63
C SER A 11 -23.43 -3.11 -3.74
N THR A 12 -22.58 -3.08 -4.75
CA THR A 12 -22.80 -2.23 -5.92
C THR A 12 -24.09 -2.63 -6.66
N THR A 13 -24.59 -1.72 -7.49
CA THR A 13 -25.45 -2.11 -8.61
C THR A 13 -24.68 -3.02 -9.57
N HIS A 14 -25.40 -3.70 -10.45
CA HIS A 14 -24.78 -4.49 -11.51
C HIS A 14 -23.88 -3.60 -12.37
N GLN A 15 -22.65 -4.05 -12.58
CA GLN A 15 -21.65 -3.33 -13.37
C GLN A 15 -21.54 -4.03 -14.73
N ARG A 16 -22.06 -3.39 -15.78
CA ARG A 16 -22.10 -3.94 -17.15
C ARG A 16 -20.70 -4.32 -17.63
N GLU A 17 -19.72 -3.48 -17.30
CA GLU A 17 -18.31 -3.62 -17.66
C GLU A 17 -17.59 -4.73 -16.88
N LEU A 18 -18.19 -5.25 -15.81
CA LEU A 18 -17.70 -6.39 -15.03
C LEU A 18 -18.62 -7.60 -15.17
N PHE A 19 -19.00 -7.97 -16.39
CA PHE A 19 -19.86 -9.13 -16.67
C PHE A 19 -21.17 -9.10 -15.86
N ASP A 20 -21.73 -7.90 -15.70
CA ASP A 20 -22.95 -7.66 -14.92
C ASP A 20 -22.85 -8.10 -13.45
N ARG A 21 -21.64 -8.14 -12.88
CA ARG A 21 -21.42 -8.57 -11.49
C ARG A 21 -21.86 -7.48 -10.50
N ARG A 22 -22.36 -7.93 -9.36
CA ARG A 22 -22.43 -7.13 -8.13
C ARG A 22 -21.20 -7.39 -7.27
N ILE A 23 -20.58 -6.34 -6.77
CA ILE A 23 -19.35 -6.41 -6.00
C ILE A 23 -19.66 -5.99 -4.57
N ALA A 24 -19.12 -6.72 -3.59
CA ALA A 24 -19.20 -6.35 -2.19
C ALA A 24 -18.45 -5.03 -1.95
N TYR A 25 -19.07 -4.11 -1.22
CA TYR A 25 -18.51 -2.80 -0.92
C TYR A 25 -18.42 -2.59 0.60
N PRO A 26 -17.42 -3.21 1.26
CA PRO A 26 -17.38 -3.26 2.72
C PRO A 26 -17.14 -1.88 3.32
N ARG A 27 -17.93 -1.53 4.35
CA ARG A 27 -17.84 -0.27 5.10
C ARG A 27 -18.04 -0.52 6.59
N GLY A 28 -17.17 0.03 7.42
CA GLY A 28 -17.22 -0.20 8.87
C GLY A 28 -18.47 0.39 9.54
N ARG A 29 -19.23 -0.47 10.22
CA ARG A 29 -20.37 -0.18 11.09
C ARG A 29 -19.96 -0.35 12.56
N VAL A 30 -18.94 0.38 12.98
CA VAL A 30 -18.40 0.37 14.34
C VAL A 30 -17.91 1.76 14.71
N VAL A 31 -17.74 2.05 16.00
CA VAL A 31 -17.04 3.25 16.47
C VAL A 31 -15.60 3.21 15.92
N GLY A 32 -15.14 4.28 15.28
CA GLY A 32 -13.89 4.29 14.49
C GLY A 32 -14.08 3.95 13.00
N GLY A 33 -15.30 3.57 12.60
CA GLY A 33 -15.72 3.44 11.20
C GLY A 33 -14.89 2.44 10.39
N SER A 34 -14.61 2.79 9.13
CA SER A 34 -13.82 1.94 8.25
C SER A 34 -12.33 1.91 8.62
N GLY A 35 -11.86 2.83 9.46
CA GLY A 35 -10.46 2.88 9.91
C GLY A 35 -10.04 1.65 10.73
N ILE A 36 -10.98 1.03 11.46
CA ILE A 36 -10.70 -0.19 12.24
C ILE A 36 -10.67 -1.45 11.37
N LEU A 37 -11.36 -1.43 10.23
CA LEU A 37 -11.45 -2.58 9.31
C LEU A 37 -10.46 -2.50 8.15
N ASN A 38 -9.70 -1.41 8.03
CA ASN A 38 -8.77 -1.26 6.92
C ASN A 38 -7.56 -2.19 7.09
N TYR A 39 -6.73 -2.28 6.05
CA TYR A 39 -5.50 -3.07 6.09
C TYR A 39 -4.33 -2.35 6.79
N MET A 40 -4.62 -1.29 7.54
CA MET A 40 -3.64 -0.43 8.23
C MET A 40 -2.51 0.12 7.35
N VAL A 41 -2.76 0.21 6.04
CA VAL A 41 -1.82 0.81 5.09
C VAL A 41 -1.99 2.33 5.12
N TYR A 42 -0.90 3.03 5.40
CA TYR A 42 -0.83 4.50 5.33
C TYR A 42 -0.05 4.92 4.09
N ILE A 43 -0.73 5.54 3.14
CA ILE A 43 -0.16 6.07 1.89
C ILE A 43 -0.71 7.49 1.70
N ARG A 44 0.15 8.43 1.34
CA ARG A 44 -0.24 9.79 0.91
C ARG A 44 -0.47 9.81 -0.61
N GLY A 45 -1.37 10.68 -1.07
CA GLY A 45 -1.57 10.95 -2.50
C GLY A 45 -0.33 11.57 -3.17
N ASN A 46 -0.32 11.58 -4.51
CA ASN A 46 0.72 12.25 -5.27
C ASN A 46 0.52 13.78 -5.19
N SER A 47 1.60 14.57 -5.28
CA SER A 47 1.51 16.05 -5.22
C SER A 47 0.54 16.61 -6.26
N GLY A 48 0.59 16.08 -7.49
CA GLY A 48 -0.29 16.48 -8.58
C GLY A 48 -1.79 16.27 -8.31
N ASP A 49 -2.16 15.30 -7.46
CA ASP A 49 -3.58 15.07 -7.10
C ASP A 49 -4.12 16.25 -6.28
N TYR A 50 -3.31 16.74 -5.34
CA TYR A 50 -3.64 17.90 -4.49
C TYR A 50 -3.66 19.19 -5.31
N ASP A 51 -2.66 19.39 -6.17
CA ASP A 51 -2.59 20.57 -7.04
C ASP A 51 -3.76 20.61 -8.01
N GLN A 52 -4.20 19.46 -8.52
CA GLN A 52 -5.39 19.36 -9.35
C GLN A 52 -6.67 19.74 -8.57
N TRP A 53 -6.78 19.36 -7.30
CA TRP A 53 -7.90 19.81 -6.45
C TRP A 53 -7.90 21.32 -6.25
N ALA A 54 -6.73 21.92 -6.04
CA ALA A 54 -6.59 23.36 -5.94
C ALA A 54 -7.01 24.06 -7.25
N GLN A 55 -6.63 23.51 -8.41
CA GLN A 55 -7.03 24.02 -9.73
C GLN A 55 -8.54 23.94 -9.97
N PHE A 56 -9.24 22.94 -9.40
CA PHE A 56 -10.71 22.87 -9.45
C PHE A 56 -11.43 23.88 -8.54
N GLY A 57 -10.71 24.83 -7.94
CA GLY A 57 -11.26 25.91 -7.12
C GLY A 57 -11.20 25.62 -5.61
N ASN A 58 -10.58 24.52 -5.19
CA ASN A 58 -10.37 24.23 -3.76
C ASN A 58 -9.09 24.92 -3.26
N HIS A 59 -9.12 26.24 -3.11
CA HIS A 59 -7.98 26.99 -2.59
C HIS A 59 -7.53 26.44 -1.21
N GLY A 60 -6.22 26.36 -0.99
CA GLY A 60 -5.65 25.76 0.23
C GLY A 60 -5.51 24.24 0.20
N TRP A 61 -5.84 23.59 -0.92
CA TRP A 61 -5.65 22.15 -1.12
C TRP A 61 -4.44 21.80 -1.99
N SER A 62 -3.57 22.77 -2.32
CA SER A 62 -2.33 22.46 -3.04
C SER A 62 -1.42 21.58 -2.18
N CYS A 63 -0.49 20.85 -2.80
CA CYS A 63 0.42 19.98 -2.06
C CYS A 63 1.17 20.74 -0.95
N ASP A 64 1.59 21.96 -1.23
CA ASP A 64 2.32 22.83 -0.29
C ASP A 64 1.46 23.27 0.90
N ASP A 65 0.16 23.52 0.66
CA ASP A 65 -0.77 23.91 1.72
C ASP A 65 -1.11 22.74 2.66
N VAL A 66 -1.22 21.52 2.12
CA VAL A 66 -1.65 20.34 2.90
C VAL A 66 -0.49 19.60 3.57
N LEU A 67 0.73 19.69 3.04
CA LEU A 67 1.90 18.98 3.56
C LEU A 67 2.16 19.22 5.06
N PRO A 68 2.07 20.46 5.60
CA PRO A 68 2.24 20.71 7.03
C PRO A 68 1.25 19.93 7.91
N TYR A 69 0.02 19.71 7.43
CA TYR A 69 -0.99 18.94 8.14
C TYR A 69 -0.69 17.45 8.14
N PHE A 70 -0.16 16.92 7.02
CA PHE A 70 0.28 15.52 6.97
C PHE A 70 1.48 15.27 7.89
N ILE A 71 2.42 16.21 7.96
CA ILE A 71 3.53 16.15 8.92
C ILE A 71 2.99 16.18 10.35
N ARG A 72 2.05 17.07 10.68
CA ARG A 72 1.46 17.13 12.03
C ARG A 72 0.64 15.89 12.39
N ALA A 73 0.01 15.24 11.42
CA ALA A 73 -0.88 14.11 11.66
C ALA A 73 -0.14 12.78 11.88
N GLU A 74 1.12 12.66 11.46
CA GLU A 74 1.88 11.40 11.46
C GLU A 74 2.94 11.33 12.57
N ALA A 75 3.11 10.14 13.15
CA ALA A 75 4.28 9.74 13.95
C ALA A 75 5.02 8.60 13.23
N ASN A 76 5.95 8.95 12.35
CA ASN A 76 6.72 7.96 11.60
C ASN A 76 7.90 7.41 12.42
N ALA A 77 7.87 6.12 12.68
CA ALA A 77 8.88 5.43 13.48
C ALA A 77 10.13 5.00 12.69
N THR A 78 10.18 5.20 11.37
CA THR A 78 11.25 4.65 10.50
C THR A 78 11.91 5.70 9.61
N ILE A 79 11.13 6.60 9.02
CA ILE A 79 11.61 7.63 8.09
C ILE A 79 11.68 8.96 8.83
N HIS A 80 12.82 9.63 8.72
CA HIS A 80 13.09 10.90 9.39
C HIS A 80 13.66 11.89 8.38
N ASN A 81 12.76 12.71 7.82
CA ASN A 81 13.09 13.80 6.90
C ASN A 81 12.08 14.94 7.07
N GLU A 82 12.23 16.01 6.29
CA GLU A 82 11.36 17.19 6.31
C GLU A 82 9.88 16.91 5.91
N TYR A 83 9.62 15.76 5.27
CA TYR A 83 8.27 15.38 4.83
C TYR A 83 7.51 14.52 5.84
N HIS A 84 8.15 14.01 6.90
CA HIS A 84 7.53 13.07 7.84
C HIS A 84 7.47 13.62 9.27
N GLY A 85 6.28 13.47 9.87
CA GLY A 85 6.01 13.83 11.25
C GLY A 85 6.54 12.84 12.28
N ARG A 86 6.69 13.33 13.50
CA ARG A 86 7.10 12.55 14.68
C ARG A 86 6.15 12.74 15.88
N GLU A 87 5.10 13.53 15.71
CA GLU A 87 4.15 13.82 16.77
C GLU A 87 3.09 12.71 16.86
N ASP A 88 2.73 12.34 18.08
CA ASP A 88 2.04 11.13 18.52
C ASP A 88 0.55 11.01 18.13
N ARG A 89 0.18 11.42 16.92
CA ARG A 89 -1.21 11.37 16.44
C ARG A 89 -1.55 10.07 15.72
N LEU A 90 -0.82 9.73 14.66
CA LEU A 90 -1.00 8.50 13.90
C LEU A 90 0.32 7.77 13.76
N ALA A 91 0.51 6.73 14.58
CA ALA A 91 1.72 5.93 14.54
C ALA A 91 1.83 5.16 13.20
N SER A 92 2.90 5.40 12.46
CA SER A 92 3.23 4.68 11.23
C SER A 92 4.61 4.04 11.34
N ARG A 93 4.74 2.81 10.84
CA ARG A 93 6.00 2.05 10.84
C ARG A 93 6.04 1.11 9.65
N SER A 94 7.24 0.84 9.15
CA SER A 94 7.44 -0.22 8.16
C SER A 94 6.94 -1.57 8.69
N MET A 95 6.30 -2.35 7.82
CA MET A 95 5.91 -3.72 8.14
C MET A 95 7.17 -4.53 8.42
N ARG A 96 7.18 -5.31 9.51
CA ARG A 96 8.34 -6.15 9.84
C ARG A 96 8.48 -7.24 8.79
N THR A 97 9.53 -7.16 7.99
CA THR A 97 9.96 -8.24 7.10
C THR A 97 10.90 -9.18 7.84
N ASP A 98 10.52 -9.64 9.04
CA ASP A 98 11.26 -10.70 9.74
C ASP A 98 10.88 -12.04 9.09
N THR A 99 11.19 -12.18 7.80
CA THR A 99 11.28 -13.49 7.19
C THR A 99 12.48 -14.13 7.85
N HIS A 100 12.27 -15.19 8.63
CA HIS A 100 13.34 -16.14 8.91
C HIS A 100 14.07 -16.36 7.59
N ALA A 101 15.31 -15.90 7.47
CA ALA A 101 16.12 -16.17 6.31
C ALA A 101 16.10 -17.69 6.15
N ILE A 102 15.33 -18.19 5.17
CA ILE A 102 15.36 -19.59 4.80
C ILE A 102 16.82 -19.79 4.43
N PRO A 103 17.60 -20.59 5.18
CA PRO A 103 18.99 -20.84 4.83
C PRO A 103 18.95 -21.29 3.38
N SER A 104 19.76 -20.69 2.52
CA SER A 104 19.79 -21.02 1.11
C SER A 104 20.12 -22.51 0.97
N THR A 105 19.10 -23.37 0.95
CA THR A 105 19.25 -24.75 0.55
C THR A 105 19.56 -24.66 -0.93
N ARG A 106 20.84 -24.79 -1.26
CA ARG A 106 21.27 -25.16 -2.61
C ARG A 106 20.65 -26.52 -2.91
N SER A 107 19.41 -26.52 -3.37
CA SER A 107 18.80 -27.69 -3.96
C SER A 107 19.37 -27.82 -5.37
N PRO A 108 19.94 -28.97 -5.74
CA PRO A 108 20.54 -29.18 -7.05
C PRO A 108 19.44 -29.15 -8.13
N CYS A 109 19.71 -28.47 -9.24
CA CYS A 109 18.85 -28.46 -10.41
C CYS A 109 18.52 -29.89 -10.84
N SER A 110 17.23 -30.25 -10.79
CA SER A 110 16.71 -31.48 -11.38
C SER A 110 16.85 -31.44 -12.91
N PRO A 111 17.21 -32.55 -13.58
CA PRO A 111 17.68 -32.56 -14.98
C PRO A 111 16.56 -32.55 -16.02
N TRP A 112 15.36 -32.12 -15.67
CA TRP A 112 14.20 -32.18 -16.57
C TRP A 112 13.75 -30.76 -16.91
N PHE A 113 14.29 -30.18 -17.99
CA PHE A 113 13.53 -29.45 -19.02
C PHE A 113 14.46 -28.86 -20.11
N TRP A 114 14.30 -29.41 -21.33
CA TRP A 114 14.60 -28.96 -22.71
C TRP A 114 16.04 -28.78 -23.26
N PRO A 115 16.35 -29.45 -24.40
CA PRO A 115 17.61 -29.28 -25.13
C PRO A 115 17.52 -28.07 -26.07
N GLY A 116 18.58 -27.25 -26.13
CA GLY A 116 18.77 -26.33 -27.26
C GLY A 116 19.03 -24.86 -26.95
N ALA A 117 19.26 -24.47 -25.70
CA ALA A 117 19.74 -23.12 -25.38
C ALA A 117 21.10 -23.20 -24.66
N GLY A 118 22.18 -22.93 -25.38
CA GLY A 118 23.53 -22.90 -24.83
C GLY A 118 23.69 -21.78 -23.81
N CYS A 119 23.72 -22.12 -22.52
CA CYS A 119 24.17 -21.24 -21.46
C CYS A 119 25.70 -21.09 -21.55
N ARG A 120 26.19 -20.03 -22.20
CA ARG A 120 27.57 -19.56 -22.00
C ARG A 120 27.63 -18.81 -20.68
N ALA A 121 28.23 -19.43 -19.68
CA ALA A 121 28.63 -18.78 -18.44
C ALA A 121 29.75 -17.78 -18.74
N ILE A 122 29.50 -16.48 -18.58
CA ILE A 122 30.53 -15.46 -18.47
C ILE A 122 30.76 -15.25 -16.97
N GLY A 123 31.80 -15.89 -16.45
CA GLY A 123 32.38 -15.57 -15.15
C GLY A 123 33.61 -14.70 -15.34
N LEU A 124 33.59 -13.49 -14.79
CA LEU A 124 34.76 -12.68 -14.47
C LEU A 124 34.42 -12.00 -13.13
N LEU A 125 34.87 -12.59 -12.02
CA LEU A 125 36.08 -12.22 -11.28
C LEU A 125 35.99 -10.84 -10.62
N SER A 126 35.71 -10.86 -9.32
CA SER A 126 36.03 -9.81 -8.37
C SER A 126 37.54 -9.60 -8.27
N ARG A 127 37.97 -8.35 -8.27
CA ARG A 127 39.06 -7.86 -7.42
C ARG A 127 38.48 -6.82 -6.48
#